data_AF-A0A7C4B517-F1
#
_entry.id   AF-A0A7C4B517-F1
#
_cell.length_a   1.000
_cell.length_b   1.000
_cell.length_c   1.000
_cell.angle_alpha   90.00
_cell.angle_beta   90.00
_cell.angle_gamma   90.00
#
_symmetry.space_group_name_H-M   'P 1'
#
loop_
_entity.id
_entity.type
_entity.pdbx_description
1 polymer ?
#
loop_
_entity_poly.entity_id
_entity_poly.type
_entity_poly.pdbx_seq_one_letter_code
_entity_poly.pdbx_strand_id
1 'polypeptide(L)'
;MYRYSKPLIIDEVAWVIKKEVDYPSAITVGEKMFKHPLKIVPLNPDTVLLAFKFMRKYGVKPRDCIHISCMLENNVKTIVTEDLDFRKVKEVKAVSISEFIKTYLKI
;
A
#
# COMPACT_ATOMS: atom_id res chain seq x y z
N MET A 1 -16.50 -5.86 0.21
CA MET A 1 -15.39 -4.91 0.43
C MET A 1 -14.38 -5.08 -0.70
N TYR A 2 -14.14 -4.05 -1.52
CA TYR A 2 -13.13 -4.13 -2.58
C TYR A 2 -11.74 -4.00 -1.97
N ARG A 3 -10.85 -4.96 -2.27
CA ARG A 3 -9.44 -4.94 -1.88
C ARG A 3 -8.65 -4.33 -3.03
N TYR A 4 -8.21 -3.09 -2.85
CA TYR A 4 -7.35 -2.41 -3.78
C TYR A 4 -5.90 -2.75 -3.44
N SER A 5 -5.14 -3.13 -4.46
CA SER A 5 -3.70 -3.20 -4.38
C SER A 5 -3.14 -2.51 -5.61
N LYS A 6 -1.84 -2.30 -5.65
CA LYS A 6 -1.16 -1.70 -6.79
C LYS A 6 0.16 -2.42 -7.02
N PRO A 7 0.75 -2.30 -8.23
CA PRO A 7 1.98 -3.01 -8.56
C PRO A 7 3.10 -2.80 -7.54
N LEU A 8 3.16 -1.61 -6.91
CA LEU A 8 4.16 -1.27 -5.90
C LEU A 8 4.10 -2.16 -4.65
N ILE A 9 2.92 -2.64 -4.23
CA ILE A 9 2.82 -3.57 -3.08
C ILE A 9 3.43 -4.93 -3.43
N ILE A 10 3.23 -5.39 -4.67
CA ILE A 10 3.81 -6.66 -5.13
C ILE A 10 5.34 -6.53 -5.22
N ASP A 11 5.84 -5.39 -5.72
CA ASP A 11 7.28 -5.06 -5.69
C ASP A 11 7.84 -5.05 -4.26
N GLU A 12 7.18 -4.35 -3.33
CA GLU A 12 7.64 -4.26 -1.93
C GLU A 12 7.69 -5.63 -1.25
N VAL A 13 6.66 -6.46 -1.42
CA VAL A 13 6.65 -7.82 -0.87
C VAL A 13 7.72 -8.69 -1.52
N ALA A 14 7.84 -8.68 -2.84
CA ALA A 14 8.88 -9.44 -3.53
C ALA A 14 10.30 -9.00 -3.12
N TRP A 15 10.52 -7.69 -2.95
CA TRP A 15 11.79 -7.13 -2.49
C TRP A 15 12.15 -7.59 -1.07
N VAL A 16 11.18 -7.56 -0.14
CA VAL A 16 11.39 -8.04 1.24
C VAL A 16 11.70 -9.54 1.24
N ILE A 17 10.94 -10.36 0.50
CA ILE A 17 11.18 -11.81 0.45
C ILE A 17 12.55 -12.12 -0.15
N LYS A 18 12.94 -11.40 -1.21
CA LYS A 18 14.29 -11.53 -1.78
C LYS A 18 15.38 -11.25 -0.74
N LYS A 19 15.18 -10.22 0.08
CA LYS A 19 16.16 -9.74 1.06
C LYS A 19 16.26 -10.66 2.28
N GLU A 20 15.13 -11.17 2.75
CA GLU A 20 15.03 -11.90 4.01
C GLU A 20 14.97 -13.43 3.85
N VAL A 21 14.64 -13.92 2.64
CA VAL A 21 14.46 -15.35 2.34
C VAL A 21 15.35 -15.78 1.17
N ASP A 22 14.83 -15.69 -0.07
CA ASP A 22 15.57 -15.99 -1.29
C ASP A 22 14.86 -15.44 -2.55
N TYR A 23 15.59 -15.41 -3.67
CA TYR A 23 15.08 -14.89 -4.94
C TYR A 23 13.98 -15.78 -5.59
N PRO A 24 14.10 -17.12 -5.63
CA PRO A 24 13.03 -17.99 -6.14
C PRO A 24 11.68 -17.82 -5.42
N SER A 25 11.70 -17.67 -4.10
CA SER A 25 10.53 -17.43 -3.26
C SER A 25 9.91 -16.08 -3.56
N ALA A 26 10.72 -15.04 -3.79
CA ALA A 26 10.24 -13.71 -4.17
C ALA A 26 9.42 -13.75 -5.47
N ILE A 27 9.92 -14.46 -6.49
CA ILE A 27 9.19 -14.67 -7.76
C ILE A 27 7.88 -15.41 -7.49
N THR A 28 7.96 -16.55 -6.80
CA THR A 28 6.81 -17.41 -6.53
C THR A 28 5.70 -16.67 -5.79
N VAL A 29 6.05 -15.87 -4.77
CA VAL A 29 5.07 -15.10 -4.01
C VAL A 29 4.52 -13.93 -4.83
N GLY A 30 5.36 -13.20 -5.56
CA GLY A 30 4.91 -12.12 -6.43
C GLY A 30 3.87 -12.57 -7.45
N GLU A 31 4.11 -13.69 -8.14
CA GLU A 31 3.16 -14.28 -9.09
C GLU A 31 1.85 -14.72 -8.41
N LYS A 32 1.94 -15.33 -7.22
CA LYS A 32 0.75 -15.74 -6.46
C LYS A 32 -0.09 -14.55 -6.01
N MET A 33 0.56 -13.46 -5.59
CA MET A 33 -0.14 -12.22 -5.22
C MET A 33 -0.87 -11.62 -6.42
N PHE A 34 -0.27 -11.63 -7.61
CA PHE A 34 -0.90 -11.14 -8.83
C PHE A 34 -2.13 -11.95 -9.23
N LYS A 35 -2.14 -13.27 -8.95
CA LYS A 35 -3.27 -14.19 -9.20
C LYS A 35 -4.38 -14.10 -8.15
N HIS A 36 -4.16 -13.40 -7.04
CA HIS A 36 -5.16 -13.22 -5.99
C HIS A 36 -6.26 -12.25 -6.46
N PRO A 37 -7.52 -12.33 -5.97
CA PRO A 37 -8.60 -11.40 -6.33
C PRO A 37 -8.41 -10.00 -5.72
N LEU A 38 -7.31 -9.34 -6.06
CA LEU A 38 -6.99 -7.96 -5.75
C LEU A 38 -7.29 -7.11 -6.99
N LYS A 39 -7.97 -5.97 -6.79
CA LYS A 39 -8.07 -4.98 -7.86
C LYS A 39 -6.74 -4.24 -7.94
N ILE A 40 -5.92 -4.57 -8.94
CA ILE A 40 -4.66 -3.89 -9.21
C ILE A 40 -4.94 -2.55 -9.89
N VAL A 41 -4.56 -1.46 -9.23
CA VAL A 41 -4.72 -0.10 -9.75
C VAL A 41 -3.40 0.36 -10.38
N PRO A 42 -3.39 0.83 -11.64
CA PRO A 42 -2.20 1.35 -12.27
C PRO A 42 -1.78 2.68 -11.64
N LEU A 43 -0.48 2.95 -11.63
CA LEU A 43 0.07 4.25 -11.25
C LEU A 43 0.17 5.13 -12.50
N ASN A 44 -0.25 6.39 -12.38
CA ASN A 44 -0.08 7.39 -13.44
C ASN A 44 1.03 8.38 -13.04
N PRO A 45 1.60 9.15 -13.99
CA PRO A 45 2.62 10.16 -13.68
C PRO A 45 2.15 11.21 -12.66
N ASP A 46 0.88 11.58 -12.69
CA ASP A 46 0.30 12.54 -11.74
C ASP A 46 0.30 12.00 -10.30
N THR A 47 0.16 10.67 -10.13
CA THR A 47 0.28 9.99 -8.84
C THR A 47 1.66 10.23 -8.23
N VAL A 48 2.70 10.13 -9.06
CA VAL A 48 4.09 10.35 -8.63
C VAL A 48 4.32 11.83 -8.33
N LEU A 49 3.77 12.73 -9.15
CA LEU A 49 3.87 14.17 -8.92
C LEU A 49 3.17 14.59 -7.61
N LEU A 50 2.00 14.03 -7.34
CA LEU A 50 1.26 14.24 -6.10
C LEU A 50 2.03 13.71 -4.88
N ALA A 51 2.77 12.60 -5.02
CA ALA A 51 3.57 12.05 -3.94
C ALA A 51 4.61 13.06 -3.41
N PHE A 52 5.23 13.85 -4.29
CA PHE A 52 6.17 14.90 -3.85
C PHE A 52 5.50 15.99 -2.99
N LYS A 53 4.20 16.26 -3.18
CA LYS A 53 3.45 17.19 -2.31
C LYS A 53 3.33 16.61 -0.90
N PHE A 54 3.02 15.32 -0.78
CA PHE A 54 2.94 14.63 0.51
C PHE A 54 4.30 14.49 1.20
N MET A 55 5.37 14.23 0.43
CA MET A 55 6.73 14.21 0.95
C MET A 55 7.09 15.55 1.59
N ARG A 56 6.83 16.66 0.90
CA ARG A 56 7.07 18.01 1.44
C ARG A 56 6.22 18.33 2.66
N LYS A 57 4.95 17.89 2.65
CA LYS A 57 3.99 18.23 3.70
C LYS A 57 4.19 17.44 5.00
N TYR A 58 4.58 16.18 4.90
CA TYR A 58 4.58 15.26 6.04
C TYR A 58 5.92 14.57 6.30
N GLY A 59 6.91 14.70 5.41
CA GLY A 59 8.22 14.06 5.56
C GLY A 59 8.17 12.53 5.52
N VAL A 60 7.13 11.95 4.90
CA VAL A 60 6.94 10.50 4.78
C VAL A 60 7.78 9.97 3.62
N LYS A 61 8.17 8.69 3.67
CA LYS A 61 9.01 8.06 2.64
C LYS A 61 8.36 8.15 1.26
N PRO A 62 9.16 8.22 0.18
CA PRO A 62 8.65 8.33 -1.19
C PRO A 62 7.60 7.27 -1.56
N ARG A 63 7.84 5.98 -1.22
CA ARG A 63 6.91 4.89 -1.55
C ARG A 63 5.56 5.05 -0.85
N ASP A 64 5.58 5.42 0.43
CA ASP A 64 4.38 5.72 1.23
C ASP A 64 3.60 6.89 0.64
N CYS A 65 4.28 7.94 0.20
CA CYS A 65 3.62 9.05 -0.50
C CYS A 65 2.98 8.62 -1.82
N ILE A 66 3.55 7.65 -2.54
CA ILE A 66 2.93 7.05 -3.73
C ILE A 66 1.73 6.15 -3.32
N HIS A 67 1.76 5.49 -2.16
CA HIS A 67 0.59 4.79 -1.57
C HIS A 67 -0.56 5.76 -1.32
N ILE A 68 -0.29 6.85 -0.61
CA ILE A 68 -1.27 7.88 -0.29
C ILE A 68 -1.84 8.51 -1.56
N SER A 69 -0.99 8.91 -2.51
CA SER A 69 -1.43 9.57 -3.74
C SER A 69 -2.36 8.68 -4.57
N CYS A 70 -1.98 7.41 -4.74
CA CYS A 70 -2.79 6.43 -5.47
C CYS A 70 -4.14 6.18 -4.78
N MET A 71 -4.15 6.11 -3.45
CA MET A 71 -5.38 5.94 -2.68
C MET A 71 -6.34 7.10 -2.91
N LEU A 72 -5.86 8.33 -2.81
CA LEU A 72 -6.69 9.54 -2.94
C LEU A 72 -7.26 9.69 -4.35
N GLU A 73 -6.49 9.40 -5.39
CA GLU A 73 -6.98 9.38 -6.78
C GLU A 73 -8.11 8.36 -7.01
N ASN A 74 -8.14 7.30 -6.20
CA ASN A 74 -9.15 6.25 -6.29
C ASN A 74 -10.23 6.37 -5.21
N ASN A 75 -10.33 7.54 -4.54
CA ASN A 75 -11.27 7.80 -3.44
C ASN A 75 -11.18 6.78 -2.28
N VAL A 76 -10.01 6.15 -2.10
CA VAL A 76 -9.73 5.26 -0.98
C VAL A 76 -9.18 6.11 0.17
N LYS A 77 -9.91 6.16 1.28
CA LYS A 77 -9.56 6.99 2.45
C LYS A 77 -9.04 6.19 3.64
N THR A 78 -9.01 4.87 3.56
CA THR A 78 -8.57 4.00 4.66
C THR A 78 -7.47 3.07 4.16
N ILE A 79 -6.35 3.03 4.89
CA ILE A 79 -5.26 2.07 4.69
C ILE A 79 -5.18 1.14 5.89
N VAL A 80 -5.06 -0.16 5.63
CA VAL A 80 -4.72 -1.16 6.65
C VAL A 80 -3.21 -1.28 6.69
N THR A 81 -2.58 -0.87 7.79
CA THR A 81 -1.13 -0.88 7.93
C THR A 81 -0.70 -0.87 9.40
N GLU A 82 0.44 -1.51 9.67
CA GLU A 82 1.14 -1.42 10.96
C GLU A 82 2.21 -0.33 10.95
N ASP A 83 2.48 0.30 9.80
CA ASP A 83 3.40 1.43 9.71
C ASP A 83 2.74 2.70 10.27
N LEU A 84 3.25 3.15 11.42
CA LEU A 84 2.76 4.32 12.14
C LEU A 84 3.03 5.63 11.38
N ASP A 85 3.92 5.66 10.39
CA ASP A 85 4.18 6.86 9.60
C ASP A 85 2.93 7.33 8.83
N PHE A 86 2.04 6.40 8.44
CA PHE A 86 0.78 6.75 7.79
C PHE A 86 -0.19 7.51 8.69
N ARG A 87 -0.06 7.40 10.02
CA ARG A 87 -0.88 8.18 10.97
C ARG A 87 -0.57 9.68 10.94
N LYS A 88 0.57 10.09 10.38
CA LYS A 88 0.95 11.50 10.21
C LYS A 88 0.12 12.20 9.12
N VAL A 89 -0.46 11.44 8.19
CA VAL A 89 -1.12 11.95 6.99
C VAL A 89 -2.61 12.09 7.23
N LYS A 90 -3.12 13.32 7.17
CA LYS A 90 -4.49 13.65 7.63
C LYS A 90 -5.56 13.25 6.62
N GLU A 91 -5.18 13.08 5.35
CA GLU A 91 -6.07 12.77 4.23
C GLU A 91 -6.49 11.29 4.21
N VAL A 92 -5.78 10.43 4.94
CA VAL A 92 -6.05 9.00 5.02
C VAL A 92 -6.19 8.55 6.48
N LYS A 93 -7.08 7.61 6.73
CA LYS A 93 -7.22 6.91 8.00
C LYS A 93 -6.35 5.65 7.96
N ALA A 94 -5.36 5.57 8.84
CA ALA A 94 -4.61 4.34 9.07
C ALA A 94 -5.31 3.50 10.15
N VAL A 95 -5.58 2.23 9.85
CA VAL A 95 -6.12 1.24 10.79
C VAL A 95 -5.14 0.06 10.89
N SER A 96 -4.93 -0.47 12.09
CA SER A 96 -4.15 -1.71 12.25
C SER A 96 -4.93 -2.91 11.73
N ILE A 97 -4.26 -4.03 11.51
CA ILE A 97 -4.93 -5.26 11.08
C ILE A 97 -5.91 -5.76 12.16
N SER A 98 -5.56 -5.61 13.44
CA SER A 98 -6.43 -5.99 14.57
C SER A 98 -7.68 -5.12 14.63
N GLU A 99 -7.54 -3.81 14.48
CA GLU A 99 -8.69 -2.89 14.40
C GLU A 99 -9.55 -3.23 13.18
N PHE A 100 -8.91 -3.46 12.04
CA PHE A 100 -9.60 -3.78 10.80
C PHE A 100 -10.44 -5.07 10.90
N ILE A 101 -9.88 -6.15 11.46
CA ILE A 101 -10.60 -7.41 11.68
C ILE A 101 -11.81 -7.19 12.58
N LYS A 102 -11.61 -6.56 13.75
CA LYS A 102 -12.67 -6.32 14.74
C LYS A 102 -13.80 -5.46 14.18
N THR A 103 -13.47 -4.39 13.46
CA THR A 103 -14.45 -3.40 12.99
C THR A 103 -15.16 -3.84 11.72
N TYR A 104 -14.44 -4.45 10.76
CA TYR A 104 -14.95 -4.64 9.40
C TYR A 104 -15.20 -6.11 9.02
N LEU A 105 -14.48 -7.05 9.61
CA LEU A 105 -14.66 -8.47 9.32
C LEU A 105 -15.53 -9.17 10.38
N LYS A 106 -15.61 -8.63 11.61
CA LYS A 106 -16.39 -9.20 12.73
C LYS A 106 -16.13 -10.70 12.95
N ILE A 107 -14.89 -11.12 12.70
CA ILE A 107 -14.37 -12.48 12.92
C ILE A 107 -13.60 -12.48 14.23
#